data_AF-A0AAW4KZA8-F1
#
_entry.id   AF-A0AAW4KZA8-F1
#
_cell.length_a   1.000
_cell.length_b   1.000
_cell.length_c   1.000
_cell.angle_alpha   90.00
_cell.angle_beta   90.00
_cell.angle_gamma   90.00
#
_symmetry.space_group_name_H-M   'P 1'
#
loop_
_entity.id
_entity.type
_entity.pdbx_description
1 polymer ?
#
loop_
_entity_poly.entity_id
_entity_poly.type
_entity_poly.pdbx_seq_one_letter_code
_entity_poly.pdbx_strand_id
1 'polypeptide(L)'
;TNTELLAIFDQFAKSHPSTAYLSLGLSDGGYASWPDDTKLTQYDPRTRPWYQAAIAAPGKTVRTGAYYWAPDDVVLIGTVRTVADATGNIL
;
A
#
# COMPACT_ATOMS: atom_id res chain seq x y z
N THR A 1 14.10 -9.62 7.14
CA THR A 1 13.10 -8.67 7.67
C THR A 1 13.03 -7.48 6.75
N ASN A 2 11.87 -6.85 6.60
CA ASN A 2 11.68 -5.73 5.66
C ASN A 2 12.03 -4.36 6.29
N THR A 3 13.12 -4.30 7.05
CA THR A 3 13.43 -3.19 7.97
C THR A 3 13.62 -1.85 7.24
N GLU A 4 14.22 -1.86 6.05
CA GLU A 4 14.43 -0.64 5.25
C GLU A 4 13.11 -0.05 4.74
N LEU A 5 12.19 -0.87 4.24
CA LEU A 5 10.86 -0.41 3.80
C LEU A 5 10.10 0.23 4.97
N LEU A 6 10.09 -0.43 6.12
CA LEU A 6 9.38 0.06 7.30
C LEU A 6 9.97 1.40 7.80
N ALA A 7 11.29 1.58 7.69
CA ALA A 7 11.93 2.86 8.01
C ALA A 7 11.51 3.97 7.02
N ILE A 8 11.41 3.66 5.72
CA ILE A 8 10.90 4.61 4.71
C ILE A 8 9.45 5.00 5.02
N PHE A 9 8.60 4.02 5.36
CA PHE A 9 7.21 4.28 5.72
C PHE A 9 7.09 5.19 6.93
N ASP A 10 7.85 4.91 7.98
CA ASP A 10 7.86 5.71 9.20
C ASP A 10 8.33 7.16 8.95
N GLN A 11 9.39 7.36 8.16
CA GLN A 11 9.85 8.70 7.77
C GLN A 11 8.82 9.46 6.94
N PHE A 12 8.13 8.79 6.02
CA PHE A 12 7.08 9.40 5.22
C PHE A 12 5.91 9.84 6.11
N ALA A 13 5.44 8.97 6.99
CA ALA A 13 4.31 9.28 7.86
C ALA A 13 4.61 10.42 8.84
N LYS A 14 5.84 10.47 9.39
CA LYS A 14 6.30 11.58 10.24
C LYS A 14 6.32 12.94 9.51
N SER A 15 6.65 12.94 8.23
CA SER A 15 6.67 14.17 7.41
C SER A 15 5.29 14.55 6.84
N HIS A 16 4.34 13.62 6.81
CA HIS A 16 3.00 13.80 6.27
C HIS A 16 1.94 13.41 7.31
N PRO A 17 1.70 14.24 8.34
CA PRO A 17 0.91 13.87 9.52
C PRO A 17 -0.59 13.60 9.24
N SER A 18 -1.09 13.92 8.05
CA SER A 18 -2.45 13.55 7.60
C SER A 18 -2.54 12.17 6.96
N THR A 19 -1.42 11.45 6.84
CA THR A 19 -1.39 10.09 6.27
C THR A 19 -2.01 9.12 7.27
N ALA A 20 -3.12 8.48 6.88
CA ALA A 20 -3.76 7.46 7.69
C ALA A 20 -3.01 6.12 7.63
N TYR A 21 -2.66 5.67 6.40
CA TYR A 21 -1.98 4.40 6.16
C TYR A 21 -0.99 4.50 5.01
N LEU A 22 0.08 3.71 5.08
CA LEU A 22 0.88 3.32 3.94
C LEU A 22 0.74 1.82 3.72
N SER A 23 0.81 1.40 2.46
CA SER A 23 0.63 0.00 2.08
C SER A 23 1.50 -0.33 0.88
N LEU A 24 2.18 -1.47 0.92
CA LEU A 24 2.81 -2.10 -0.23
C LEU A 24 2.23 -3.50 -0.37
N GLY A 25 1.72 -3.82 -1.55
CA GLY A 25 1.33 -5.17 -1.93
C GLY A 25 2.21 -5.65 -3.07
N LEU A 26 2.67 -6.88 -2.99
CA LEU A 26 3.47 -7.56 -4.01
C LEU A 26 2.57 -8.46 -4.87
N SER A 27 3.04 -8.75 -6.07
CA SER A 27 2.37 -9.65 -7.02
C SER A 27 2.14 -11.07 -6.50
N ASP A 28 3.01 -11.55 -5.61
CA ASP A 28 2.91 -12.85 -4.93
C ASP A 28 1.94 -12.85 -3.73
N GLY A 29 1.38 -11.69 -3.37
CA GLY A 29 0.49 -11.53 -2.21
C GLY A 29 1.20 -11.04 -0.94
N GLY A 30 2.53 -10.85 -0.98
CA GLY A 30 3.27 -10.22 0.10
C GLY A 30 2.72 -8.83 0.44
N TYR A 31 2.70 -8.48 1.72
CA TYR A 31 2.12 -7.24 2.20
C TYR A 31 2.99 -6.60 3.28
N ALA A 32 3.06 -5.26 3.24
CA ALA A 32 3.61 -4.45 4.32
C ALA A 32 2.72 -3.21 4.51
N SER A 33 2.54 -2.79 5.77
CA SER A 33 1.78 -1.60 6.11
C SER A 33 2.51 -0.70 7.09
N TRP A 34 2.07 0.55 7.14
CA TRP A 34 2.31 1.43 8.26
C TRP A 34 0.99 2.07 8.70
N PRO A 35 0.63 2.03 10.00
CA PRO A 35 1.30 1.25 11.04
C PRO A 35 1.35 -0.26 10.72
N ASP A 36 2.35 -0.95 11.25
CA ASP A 36 2.45 -2.40 11.10
C ASP A 36 1.32 -3.08 11.90
N ASP A 37 0.62 -4.04 11.28
CA ASP A 37 -0.44 -4.80 11.94
C ASP A 37 -0.20 -6.30 11.77
N THR A 38 0.30 -6.92 12.84
CA THR A 38 0.62 -8.34 12.90
C THR A 38 -0.61 -9.25 12.79
N LYS A 39 -1.83 -8.70 12.86
CA LYS A 39 -3.09 -9.46 12.67
C LYS A 39 -3.41 -9.73 11.20
N LEU A 40 -2.74 -9.07 10.25
CA LEU A 40 -3.01 -9.19 8.82
C LEU A 40 -2.30 -10.39 8.15
N THR A 41 -2.13 -11.51 8.88
CA THR A 41 -1.37 -12.69 8.41
C THR A 41 -2.00 -13.45 7.23
N GLN A 42 -3.30 -13.27 6.97
CA GLN A 42 -4.03 -13.87 5.85
C GLN A 42 -4.57 -12.80 4.87
N TYR A 43 -3.99 -11.60 4.90
CA TYR A 43 -4.44 -10.50 4.07
C TYR A 43 -3.89 -10.61 2.64
N ASP A 44 -4.78 -10.65 1.64
CA ASP A 44 -4.38 -10.57 0.22
C ASP A 44 -4.55 -9.13 -0.30
N PRO A 45 -3.44 -8.37 -0.48
CA PRO A 45 -3.51 -7.00 -0.96
C PRO A 45 -4.04 -6.90 -2.40
N ARG A 46 -3.94 -7.96 -3.20
CA ARG A 46 -4.27 -7.92 -4.65
C ARG A 46 -5.76 -7.77 -4.91
N THR A 47 -6.58 -8.13 -3.93
CA THR A 47 -8.04 -7.97 -3.95
C THR A 47 -8.49 -6.55 -3.65
N ARG A 48 -7.58 -5.67 -3.21
CA ARG A 48 -7.94 -4.37 -2.65
C ARG A 48 -8.06 -3.30 -3.74
N PRO A 49 -8.99 -2.34 -3.59
CA PRO A 49 -9.20 -1.29 -4.60
C PRO A 49 -7.94 -0.48 -4.92
N TRP A 50 -7.12 -0.19 -3.91
CA TRP A 50 -5.87 0.57 -4.07
C TRP A 50 -4.83 -0.18 -4.92
N TYR A 51 -4.74 -1.51 -4.76
CA TYR A 51 -3.81 -2.33 -5.53
C TYR A 51 -4.26 -2.43 -6.99
N GLN A 52 -5.54 -2.74 -7.19
CA GLN A 52 -6.12 -2.87 -8.53
C GLN A 52 -6.03 -1.55 -9.31
N ALA A 53 -6.24 -0.40 -8.64
CA ALA A 53 -6.09 0.91 -9.27
C ALA A 53 -4.65 1.19 -9.73
N ALA A 54 -3.64 0.81 -8.93
CA ALA A 54 -2.24 0.96 -9.32
C ALA A 54 -1.88 0.06 -10.51
N ILE A 55 -2.23 -1.24 -10.44
CA ILE A 55 -1.96 -2.21 -11.51
C ILE A 55 -2.67 -1.83 -12.82
N ALA A 56 -3.86 -1.24 -12.76
CA ALA A 56 -4.58 -0.77 -13.94
C ALA A 56 -3.90 0.43 -14.64
N ALA A 57 -2.98 1.12 -13.97
CA ALA A 57 -2.25 2.27 -14.52
C ALA A 57 -0.73 2.20 -14.21
N PRO A 58 0.01 1.21 -14.77
CA PRO A 58 1.41 1.01 -14.46
C PRO A 58 2.27 2.25 -14.69
N GLY A 59 3.12 2.56 -13.73
CA GLY A 59 4.02 3.72 -13.77
C GLY A 59 3.33 5.08 -13.60
N LYS A 60 2.00 5.15 -13.45
CA LYS A 60 1.27 6.40 -13.23
C LYS A 60 0.79 6.50 -11.79
N THR A 61 0.90 7.70 -11.21
CA THR A 61 0.27 7.99 -9.92
C THR A 61 -1.20 8.32 -10.15
N VAL A 62 -2.09 7.57 -9.51
CA VAL A 62 -3.54 7.75 -9.62
C VAL A 62 -4.18 7.82 -8.24
N ARG A 63 -5.38 8.42 -8.17
CA ARG A 63 -6.18 8.46 -6.95
C ARG A 63 -7.31 7.45 -7.06
N THR A 64 -7.55 6.68 -5.99
CA THR A 64 -8.65 5.72 -5.96
C THR A 64 -10.00 6.44 -5.81
N GLY A 65 -11.08 5.74 -6.14
CA GLY A 65 -12.37 6.03 -5.52
C GLY A 65 -12.32 5.79 -4.01
N ALA A 66 -13.29 6.33 -3.28
CA ALA A 66 -13.45 6.00 -1.87
C ALA A 66 -13.75 4.51 -1.69
N TYR A 67 -13.09 3.86 -0.73
CA TYR A 67 -13.33 2.45 -0.42
C TYR A 67 -13.38 2.23 1.09
N TYR A 68 -14.23 1.29 1.50
CA TYR A 68 -14.41 0.95 2.90
C TYR A 68 -13.31 -0.01 3.40
N TRP A 69 -12.84 0.24 4.62
CA TRP A 69 -11.87 -0.56 5.35
C TRP A 69 -12.47 -1.02 6.67
N ALA A 70 -12.89 -2.29 6.69
CA ALA A 70 -13.67 -2.86 7.78
C ALA A 70 -12.92 -2.96 9.12
N PRO A 71 -11.61 -3.30 9.18
CA PRO A 71 -10.90 -3.43 10.45
C PRO A 71 -10.96 -2.19 11.35
N ASP A 72 -10.98 -1.01 10.75
CA ASP A 72 -11.01 0.26 11.51
C ASP A 72 -12.33 1.03 11.35
N ASP A 73 -13.33 0.46 10.64
CA ASP A 73 -14.62 1.12 10.35
C ASP A 73 -14.45 2.51 9.70
N VAL A 74 -13.63 2.59 8.66
CA VAL A 74 -13.31 3.85 7.97
C VAL A 74 -13.47 3.77 6.46
N VAL A 75 -13.66 4.93 5.83
CA VAL A 75 -13.60 5.10 4.38
C VAL A 75 -12.29 5.78 4.02
N LEU A 76 -11.54 5.16 3.11
CA LEU A 76 -10.22 5.63 2.68
C LEU A 76 -10.25 6.09 1.24
N ILE A 77 -9.33 7.01 0.91
CA ILE A 77 -8.96 7.34 -0.46
C ILE A 77 -7.43 7.23 -0.56
N GLY A 78 -6.95 6.47 -1.55
CA GLY A 78 -5.52 6.25 -1.77
C GLY A 78 -4.97 7.08 -2.92
N THR A 79 -3.71 7.52 -2.79
CA THR A 79 -2.86 7.94 -3.90
C THR A 79 -1.85 6.83 -4.15
N VAL A 80 -1.91 6.20 -5.32
CA VAL A 80 -1.25 4.91 -5.57
C VAL A 80 -0.45 4.92 -6.85
N ARG A 81 0.61 4.11 -6.90
CA ARG A 81 1.47 3.88 -8.07
C ARG A 81 2.11 2.49 -7.96
N THR A 82 2.36 1.84 -9.09
CA THR A 82 3.19 0.62 -9.12
C THR A 82 4.66 0.95 -8.81
N VAL A 83 5.33 0.08 -8.06
CA VAL A 83 6.78 0.11 -7.90
C VAL A 83 7.36 -1.01 -8.75
N ALA A 84 8.47 -0.73 -9.45
CA ALA A 84 9.17 -1.72 -10.24
C ALA A 84 10.56 -1.98 -9.69
N ASP A 85 11.07 -3.19 -9.88
CA ASP A 85 12.46 -3.55 -9.60
C ASP A 85 13.43 -2.88 -10.61
N ALA A 86 14.73 -3.07 -10.39
CA ALA A 86 15.78 -2.49 -11.24
C ALA A 86 15.74 -2.98 -12.70
N THR A 87 15.05 -4.08 -12.98
CA THR A 87 14.87 -4.64 -14.33
C THR A 87 13.56 -4.22 -14.98
N GLY A 88 12.72 -3.47 -14.27
CA GLY A 88 11.44 -2.95 -14.76
C GLY A 88 10.25 -3.86 -14.49
N ASN A 89 10.41 -4.96 -13.76
CA ASN A 89 9.27 -5.79 -13.37
C ASN A 89 8.52 -5.11 -12.23
N ILE A 90 7.20 -5.08 -12.31
CA ILE A 90 6.36 -4.63 -11.19
C ILE A 90 6.53 -5.63 -10.05
N LEU A 91 6.77 -5.11 -8.85
CA LEU A 91 6.89 -5.88 -7.61
C LEU A 91 5.60 -6.66 -7.29
#